data_AF-A0A6N4QL85-F1
#
_entry.id   AF-A0A6N4QL85-F1
#
_cell.length_a   1.000
_cell.length_b   1.000
_cell.length_c   1.000
_cell.angle_alpha   90.00
_cell.angle_beta   90.00
_cell.angle_gamma   90.00
#
_symmetry.space_group_name_H-M   'P 1'
#
loop_
_entity.id
_entity.type
_entity.pdbx_description
1 polymer ?
#
loop_
_entity_poly.entity_id
_entity_poly.type
_entity_poly.pdbx_seq_one_letter_code
_entity_poly.pdbx_strand_id
1 'polypeptide(L)'
;MEISTLRIPALLLILGLSFSHCKTKSDSDEEMLLLLAVAASKVCANSSFTGTTVVNSTATLDTNTDCITGMTSSMSADLPAWIRNNFKCSVGSVSGSNYVFRSQNIPNNKSFYFGSSSPMYVALAGGQKSAGNNQISSQCLVYTIPSSPAAKSGTLVGTQSGYASVGITVNGLAIFNNAAAPGDTLATEAQTFDTFNGHPQSSGVYHHHSQPLNITNNDSKLIGMLIDGFPVYGLNCDNATAATGDDGAPGTVGPALDSNHGHTANTVLFPSGIYHYHFASDATAGINTLIGSNFHGTPGTVSN
;
A
#
# COMPACT_ATOMS: atom_id res chain seq x y z
N MET A 1 -28.15 29.78 75.00
CA MET A 1 -28.40 28.33 74.85
C MET A 1 -27.69 27.89 73.59
N GLU A 2 -26.59 27.14 73.78
CA GLU A 2 -25.74 26.42 72.80
C GLU A 2 -25.22 27.22 71.59
N ILE A 3 -23.97 27.69 71.54
CA ILE A 3 -22.71 26.96 71.26
C ILE A 3 -22.83 25.93 70.13
N SER A 4 -22.36 26.29 68.94
CA SER A 4 -21.49 25.42 68.14
C SER A 4 -20.63 26.24 67.19
N THR A 5 -19.33 26.12 67.45
CA THR A 5 -18.18 26.69 66.77
C THR A 5 -17.96 26.05 65.39
N LEU A 6 -17.69 26.86 64.36
CA LEU A 6 -16.97 26.39 63.17
C LEU A 6 -15.85 27.38 62.82
N ARG A 7 -14.72 26.80 62.44
CA ARG A 7 -13.36 27.29 62.65
C ARG A 7 -12.86 28.29 61.60
N ILE A 8 -11.85 29.03 62.06
CA ILE A 8 -11.00 30.07 61.46
C ILE A 8 -10.27 29.59 60.17
N PRO A 9 -9.90 30.52 59.27
CA PRO A 9 -9.42 30.22 57.92
C PRO A 9 -7.88 30.11 57.81
N ALA A 10 -7.44 29.82 56.58
CA ALA A 10 -6.11 30.04 56.01
C ALA A 10 -4.95 29.18 56.55
N LEU A 11 -4.70 28.06 55.86
CA LEU A 11 -3.38 27.45 55.83
C LEU A 11 -2.51 28.25 54.83
N LEU A 12 -1.72 29.18 55.36
CA LEU A 12 -0.59 29.79 54.66
C LEU A 12 0.47 28.70 54.46
N LEU A 13 0.66 28.21 53.22
CA LEU A 13 1.88 27.48 52.87
C LEU A 13 2.84 28.46 52.21
N ILE A 14 3.87 28.82 52.98
CA ILE A 14 4.98 29.69 52.57
C ILE A 14 5.74 28.97 51.46
N LEU A 15 5.72 29.53 50.25
CA LEU A 15 6.60 29.14 49.16
C LEU A 15 8.01 29.66 49.49
N GLY A 16 8.81 28.84 50.17
CA GLY A 16 10.23 29.08 50.37
C GLY A 16 10.99 28.80 49.07
N LEU A 17 11.37 29.86 48.34
CA LEU A 17 12.40 29.78 47.30
C LEU A 17 13.78 29.69 47.96
N SER A 18 14.27 28.47 48.16
CA SER A 18 15.69 28.22 48.38
C SER A 18 16.35 27.85 47.05
N PHE A 19 16.97 28.83 46.40
CA PHE A 19 17.96 28.56 45.36
C PHE A 19 19.26 28.11 46.02
N SER A 20 19.64 26.86 45.79
CA SER A 20 21.05 26.46 45.69
C SER A 20 21.18 25.10 45.00
N HIS A 21 21.54 25.18 43.72
CA HIS A 21 22.38 24.25 42.96
C HIS A 21 22.10 22.75 43.09
N CYS A 22 21.11 22.28 42.31
CA CYS A 22 21.23 20.99 41.65
C CYS A 22 20.67 21.12 40.22
N LYS A 23 21.47 20.68 39.25
CA LYS A 23 21.28 20.90 37.80
C LYS A 23 20.00 20.21 37.33
N THR A 24 18.92 20.96 37.10
CA THR A 24 17.67 20.44 36.56
C THR A 24 17.81 20.19 35.06
N LYS A 25 17.45 18.98 34.66
CA LYS A 25 17.27 18.55 33.27
C LYS A 25 16.10 19.35 32.70
N SER A 26 16.30 19.89 31.50
CA SER A 26 15.37 20.81 30.84
C SER A 26 13.97 20.21 30.68
N ASP A 27 12.95 20.94 31.11
CA ASP A 27 11.51 20.69 30.87
C ASP A 27 11.13 20.73 29.37
N SER A 28 12.10 20.88 28.48
CA SER A 28 11.91 20.78 27.02
C SER A 28 11.67 19.36 26.54
N ASP A 29 12.06 18.34 27.32
CA ASP A 29 12.04 16.96 26.86
C ASP A 29 10.63 16.35 26.93
N GLU A 30 9.81 16.71 27.93
CA GLU A 30 8.44 16.18 28.10
C GLU A 30 7.45 16.83 27.11
N GLU A 31 7.54 18.14 26.86
CA GLU A 31 6.77 18.82 25.81
C GLU A 31 7.19 18.35 24.40
N MET A 32 8.48 18.05 24.18
CA MET A 32 8.95 17.45 22.93
C MET A 32 8.52 15.98 22.80
N LEU A 33 8.44 15.22 23.90
CA LEU A 33 7.90 13.85 23.91
C LEU A 33 6.39 13.85 23.65
N LEU A 34 5.65 14.82 24.19
CA LEU A 34 4.23 15.03 23.90
C LEU A 34 4.02 15.50 22.46
N LEU A 35 4.85 16.40 21.93
CA LEU A 35 4.81 16.77 20.51
C LEU A 35 5.19 15.61 19.58
N LEU A 36 6.13 14.73 19.97
CA LEU A 36 6.42 13.50 19.23
C LEU A 36 5.26 12.49 19.32
N ALA A 37 4.58 12.40 20.45
CA ALA A 37 3.40 11.53 20.64
C ALA A 37 2.16 12.07 19.90
N VAL A 38 2.00 13.38 19.79
CA VAL A 38 0.93 14.03 18.99
C VAL A 38 1.28 13.99 17.49
N ALA A 39 2.57 14.08 17.12
CA ALA A 39 3.03 13.83 15.75
C ALA A 39 2.93 12.36 15.32
N ALA A 40 2.86 11.42 16.27
CA ALA A 40 2.58 10.02 16.01
C ALA A 40 1.12 9.74 15.62
N SER A 41 0.22 10.74 15.74
CA SER A 41 -1.22 10.51 15.55
C SER A 41 -1.71 10.61 14.09
N LYS A 42 -0.88 11.01 13.10
CA LYS A 42 -1.12 10.78 11.65
C LYS A 42 0.21 10.84 10.87
N VAL A 43 0.91 9.72 10.78
CA VAL A 43 2.20 9.57 10.06
C VAL A 43 2.11 9.95 8.56
N CYS A 44 0.90 10.11 8.00
CA CYS A 44 0.65 10.32 6.57
C CYS A 44 0.68 11.81 6.17
N ALA A 45 0.72 12.72 7.15
CA ALA A 45 0.89 14.16 6.94
C ALA A 45 2.33 14.59 7.26
N ASN A 46 3.31 13.72 7.00
CA ASN A 46 4.69 14.13 6.96
C ASN A 46 5.07 14.37 5.49
N SER A 47 5.27 15.65 5.14
CA SER A 47 5.62 16.08 3.79
C SER A 47 6.88 15.41 3.24
N SER A 48 7.78 14.94 4.11
CA SER A 48 8.98 14.20 3.72
C SER A 48 8.71 12.77 3.24
N PHE A 49 7.53 12.20 3.53
CA PHE A 49 7.27 10.77 3.36
C PHE A 49 6.07 10.41 2.52
N THR A 50 5.00 11.22 2.55
CA THR A 50 3.77 10.91 1.81
C THR A 50 3.12 12.16 1.23
N GLY A 51 3.45 13.34 1.76
CA GLY A 51 2.83 14.61 1.37
C GLY A 51 1.82 15.08 2.42
N THR A 52 0.83 15.83 1.98
CA THR A 52 -0.33 16.21 2.80
C THR A 52 -1.43 15.18 2.65
N THR A 53 -2.22 14.91 3.69
CA THR A 53 -3.41 14.07 3.57
C THR A 53 -4.28 14.51 2.38
N VAL A 54 -4.54 13.60 1.45
CA VAL A 54 -5.40 13.88 0.30
C VAL A 54 -6.85 13.97 0.76
N VAL A 55 -7.49 15.09 0.43
CA VAL A 55 -8.92 15.32 0.68
C VAL A 55 -9.67 15.12 -0.63
N ASN A 56 -10.59 14.16 -0.68
CA ASN A 56 -11.26 13.79 -1.92
C ASN A 56 -11.99 14.96 -2.60
N SER A 57 -12.61 15.86 -1.83
CA SER A 57 -13.35 17.01 -2.39
C SER A 57 -12.47 18.00 -3.15
N THR A 58 -11.15 17.95 -2.96
CA THR A 58 -10.18 18.81 -3.67
C THR A 58 -9.16 18.02 -4.49
N ALA A 59 -9.23 16.69 -4.47
CA ALA A 59 -8.35 15.81 -5.23
C ALA A 59 -8.51 16.04 -6.74
N THR A 60 -7.41 16.34 -7.42
CA THR A 60 -7.34 16.45 -8.88
C THR A 60 -6.12 15.69 -9.39
N LEU A 61 -6.11 15.28 -10.65
CA LEU A 61 -4.93 14.68 -11.28
C LEU A 61 -3.93 15.79 -11.65
N ASP A 62 -2.69 15.69 -11.14
CA ASP A 62 -1.56 16.47 -11.63
C ASP A 62 -0.96 15.76 -12.85
N THR A 63 -1.13 16.36 -14.02
CA THR A 63 -0.70 15.78 -15.31
C THR A 63 0.82 15.74 -15.49
N ASN A 64 1.59 16.47 -14.67
CA ASN A 64 3.05 16.44 -14.75
C ASN A 64 3.63 15.22 -14.04
N THR A 65 3.00 14.82 -12.92
CA THR A 65 3.44 13.69 -12.10
C THR A 65 2.62 12.43 -12.35
N ASP A 66 1.45 12.56 -12.99
CA ASP A 66 0.44 11.53 -13.15
C ASP A 66 -0.02 10.93 -11.80
N CYS A 67 -0.10 11.79 -10.78
CA CYS A 67 -0.52 11.48 -9.42
C CYS A 67 -1.62 12.46 -8.97
N ILE A 68 -2.40 12.10 -7.95
CA ILE A 68 -3.34 13.04 -7.31
C ILE A 68 -2.57 14.15 -6.58
N THR A 69 -3.06 15.38 -6.73
CA THR A 69 -2.57 16.56 -6.02
C THR A 69 -2.52 16.33 -4.50
N GLY A 70 -1.37 16.60 -3.90
CA GLY A 70 -1.12 16.39 -2.46
C GLY A 70 -0.31 15.12 -2.16
N MET A 71 -0.20 14.20 -3.12
CA MET A 71 0.70 13.05 -3.03
C MET A 71 2.14 13.42 -3.35
N THR A 72 3.08 12.92 -2.55
CA THR A 72 4.51 12.97 -2.87
C THR A 72 4.90 11.74 -3.68
N SER A 73 5.55 11.95 -4.83
CA SER A 73 6.18 10.91 -5.62
C SER A 73 7.69 11.13 -5.60
N SER A 74 8.45 10.22 -4.98
CA SER A 74 9.90 10.34 -4.88
C SER A 74 10.55 8.98 -4.71
N MET A 75 11.56 8.66 -5.52
CA MET A 75 12.34 7.44 -5.41
C MET A 75 13.78 7.80 -5.08
N SER A 76 14.29 7.35 -3.92
CA SER A 76 15.69 7.55 -3.54
C SER A 76 16.64 7.07 -4.64
N ALA A 77 17.75 7.78 -4.82
CA ALA A 77 18.83 7.37 -5.72
C ALA A 77 19.42 5.98 -5.35
N ASP A 78 19.29 5.57 -4.08
CA ASP A 78 19.78 4.28 -3.58
C ASP A 78 18.94 3.08 -4.04
N LEU A 79 17.69 3.31 -4.49
CA LEU A 79 16.85 2.25 -5.04
C LEU A 79 17.40 1.77 -6.38
N PRO A 80 17.22 0.50 -6.77
CA PRO A 80 17.62 0.02 -8.09
C PRO A 80 16.86 0.75 -9.22
N ALA A 81 17.48 0.83 -10.40
CA ALA A 81 16.93 1.56 -11.54
C ALA A 81 15.54 1.07 -11.96
N TRP A 82 15.28 -0.25 -11.88
CA TRP A 82 13.97 -0.81 -12.22
C TRP A 82 12.86 -0.32 -11.27
N ILE A 83 13.17 0.03 -10.01
CA ILE A 83 12.19 0.68 -9.12
C ILE A 83 12.06 2.15 -9.49
N ARG A 84 13.18 2.89 -9.53
CA ARG A 84 13.19 4.35 -9.76
C ARG A 84 12.50 4.76 -11.06
N ASN A 85 12.59 3.93 -12.09
CA ASN A 85 12.06 4.23 -13.41
C ASN A 85 10.59 3.82 -13.59
N ASN A 86 10.05 2.97 -12.71
CA ASN A 86 8.71 2.42 -12.88
C ASN A 86 7.73 2.83 -11.77
N PHE A 87 8.21 3.09 -10.55
CA PHE A 87 7.33 3.45 -9.42
C PHE A 87 7.12 4.96 -9.30
N LYS A 88 5.89 5.34 -8.99
CA LYS A 88 5.43 6.72 -8.73
C LYS A 88 4.29 6.74 -7.71
N CYS A 89 3.83 7.94 -7.38
CA CYS A 89 2.73 8.22 -6.43
C CYS A 89 2.94 7.59 -5.04
N SER A 90 4.20 7.38 -4.69
CA SER A 90 4.68 6.84 -3.43
C SER A 90 6.09 7.37 -3.18
N VAL A 91 6.55 7.26 -1.94
CA VAL A 91 7.94 7.56 -1.59
C VAL A 91 8.68 6.26 -1.33
N GLY A 92 9.71 6.00 -2.13
CA GLY A 92 10.58 4.83 -2.02
C GLY A 92 11.97 5.20 -1.48
N SER A 93 12.48 4.38 -0.56
CA SER A 93 13.85 4.48 -0.04
C SER A 93 14.47 3.11 0.26
N VAL A 94 15.74 3.10 0.64
CA VAL A 94 16.43 1.91 1.14
C VAL A 94 16.67 2.07 2.64
N SER A 95 16.40 1.02 3.42
CA SER A 95 16.71 0.94 4.84
C SER A 95 17.34 -0.43 5.15
N GLY A 96 18.65 -0.44 5.36
CA GLY A 96 19.41 -1.69 5.50
C GLY A 96 19.23 -2.59 4.28
N SER A 97 18.79 -3.83 4.50
CA SER A 97 18.52 -4.83 3.47
C SER A 97 17.08 -4.80 2.95
N ASN A 98 16.39 -3.66 3.04
CA ASN A 98 14.99 -3.54 2.63
C ASN A 98 14.76 -2.32 1.75
N TYR A 99 13.84 -2.47 0.80
CA TYR A 99 13.14 -1.36 0.18
C TYR A 99 12.00 -0.92 1.11
N VAL A 100 11.85 0.39 1.29
CA VAL A 100 10.76 0.97 2.06
C VAL A 100 9.91 1.82 1.15
N PHE A 101 8.63 1.49 1.02
CA PHE A 101 7.66 2.31 0.30
C PHE A 101 6.65 2.91 1.25
N ARG A 102 6.29 4.16 1.01
CA ARG A 102 5.22 4.87 1.72
C ARG A 102 4.20 5.36 0.72
N SER A 103 2.93 5.06 0.97
CA SER A 103 1.85 5.39 0.05
C SER A 103 0.61 5.94 0.75
N GLN A 104 0.03 6.98 0.15
CA GLN A 104 -1.29 7.50 0.51
C GLN A 104 -2.43 6.70 -0.12
N ASN A 105 -2.12 5.79 -1.06
CA ASN A 105 -3.05 4.84 -1.66
C ASN A 105 -4.29 5.49 -2.25
N ILE A 106 -4.07 6.53 -3.06
CA ILE A 106 -5.12 7.20 -3.82
C ILE A 106 -4.91 6.91 -5.31
N PRO A 107 -5.90 6.33 -6.02
CA PRO A 107 -5.76 6.06 -7.44
C PRO A 107 -5.65 7.35 -8.26
N ASN A 108 -4.82 7.32 -9.30
CA ASN A 108 -4.65 8.40 -10.27
C ASN A 108 -5.66 8.33 -11.44
N ASN A 109 -6.70 7.49 -11.32
CA ASN A 109 -7.81 7.39 -12.25
C ASN A 109 -9.11 7.88 -11.62
N LYS A 110 -10.10 8.23 -12.43
CA LYS A 110 -11.44 8.53 -11.93
C LYS A 110 -12.13 7.26 -11.41
N SER A 111 -12.98 7.41 -10.40
CA SER A 111 -13.74 6.31 -9.81
C SER A 111 -15.02 6.82 -9.14
N PHE A 112 -16.06 6.01 -9.11
CA PHE A 112 -17.29 6.33 -8.36
C PHE A 112 -17.07 6.28 -6.83
N TYR A 113 -15.91 5.77 -6.39
CA TYR A 113 -15.54 5.69 -4.98
C TYR A 113 -14.92 6.97 -4.39
N PHE A 114 -14.62 8.01 -5.18
CA PHE A 114 -14.11 9.29 -4.67
C PHE A 114 -15.15 10.15 -3.93
N GLY A 115 -16.44 9.81 -4.04
CA GLY A 115 -17.55 10.63 -3.54
C GLY A 115 -17.93 11.78 -4.49
N SER A 116 -19.22 12.11 -4.56
CA SER A 116 -19.77 12.97 -5.63
C SER A 116 -19.30 14.42 -5.65
N SER A 117 -18.66 14.90 -4.58
CA SER A 117 -18.05 16.24 -4.51
C SER A 117 -16.63 16.30 -5.08
N SER A 118 -16.01 15.15 -5.37
CA SER A 118 -14.63 15.09 -5.86
C SER A 118 -14.56 15.39 -7.37
N PRO A 119 -13.55 16.15 -7.84
CA PRO A 119 -13.23 16.25 -9.26
C PRO A 119 -12.87 14.91 -9.94
N MET A 120 -12.42 13.93 -9.14
CA MET A 120 -12.07 12.57 -9.59
C MET A 120 -13.28 11.62 -9.60
N TYR A 121 -14.46 12.09 -9.23
CA TYR A 121 -15.69 11.30 -9.28
C TYR A 121 -16.20 11.08 -10.70
N VAL A 122 -16.71 9.87 -10.93
CA VAL A 122 -17.61 9.53 -12.04
C VAL A 122 -18.82 8.80 -11.48
N ALA A 123 -19.99 8.92 -12.12
CA ALA A 123 -21.17 8.21 -11.67
C ALA A 123 -20.99 6.69 -11.85
N LEU A 124 -21.53 5.89 -10.93
CA LEU A 124 -21.62 4.44 -11.08
C LEU A 124 -22.43 4.12 -12.34
N ALA A 125 -21.82 3.38 -13.27
CA ALA A 125 -22.47 3.02 -14.51
C ALA A 125 -23.63 2.02 -14.27
N GLY A 126 -24.65 2.06 -15.12
CA GLY A 126 -25.77 1.12 -15.05
C GLY A 126 -25.29 -0.33 -15.14
N GLY A 127 -25.75 -1.16 -14.20
CA GLY A 127 -25.37 -2.58 -14.13
C GLY A 127 -24.11 -2.88 -13.31
N GLN A 128 -23.34 -1.87 -12.89
CA GLN A 128 -22.28 -2.06 -11.91
C GLN A 128 -22.82 -2.06 -10.48
N LYS A 129 -22.11 -2.74 -9.57
CA LYS A 129 -22.42 -2.74 -8.13
C LYS A 129 -21.36 -1.91 -7.40
N SER A 130 -21.74 -1.27 -6.30
CA SER A 130 -20.76 -0.67 -5.38
C SER A 130 -20.44 -1.63 -4.25
N ALA A 131 -19.26 -1.48 -3.66
CA ALA A 131 -18.86 -2.12 -2.40
C ALA A 131 -19.60 -1.45 -1.22
N GLY A 132 -20.93 -1.53 -1.21
CA GLY A 132 -21.78 -0.83 -0.26
C GLY A 132 -21.56 0.69 -0.31
N ASN A 133 -21.30 1.28 0.87
CA ASN A 133 -21.03 2.70 1.06
C ASN A 133 -19.53 3.02 1.19
N ASN A 134 -18.65 2.07 0.87
CA ASN A 134 -17.21 2.28 0.97
C ASN A 134 -16.78 3.42 0.04
N GLN A 135 -15.81 4.20 0.49
CA GLN A 135 -15.22 5.29 -0.28
C GLN A 135 -13.71 5.23 -0.17
N ILE A 136 -13.01 5.71 -1.20
CA ILE A 136 -11.56 5.88 -1.18
C ILE A 136 -11.23 6.88 -0.06
N SER A 137 -10.22 6.58 0.75
CA SER A 137 -9.66 7.54 1.69
C SER A 137 -8.14 7.47 1.69
N SER A 138 -7.49 8.57 2.05
CA SER A 138 -6.02 8.62 2.16
C SER A 138 -5.54 7.70 3.27
N GLN A 139 -4.57 6.85 2.93
CA GLN A 139 -3.99 5.85 3.82
C GLN A 139 -2.57 6.25 4.28
N CYS A 140 -1.97 5.40 5.12
CA CYS A 140 -0.65 5.53 5.70
C CYS A 140 0.22 4.30 5.44
N LEU A 141 0.10 3.69 4.26
CA LEU A 141 0.73 2.41 4.02
C LEU A 141 2.26 2.54 4.03
N VAL A 142 2.91 1.73 4.86
CA VAL A 142 4.37 1.60 4.93
C VAL A 142 4.73 0.15 4.68
N TYR A 143 5.42 -0.09 3.57
CA TYR A 143 5.92 -1.40 3.18
C TYR A 143 7.41 -1.46 3.51
N THR A 144 7.84 -2.52 4.17
CA THR A 144 9.26 -2.89 4.32
C THR A 144 9.45 -4.21 3.61
N ILE A 145 10.12 -4.18 2.46
CA ILE A 145 10.21 -5.30 1.52
C ILE A 145 11.67 -5.74 1.41
N PRO A 146 12.01 -7.04 1.54
CA PRO A 146 13.39 -7.51 1.37
C PRO A 146 13.97 -7.10 0.02
N SER A 147 15.16 -6.51 0.00
CA SER A 147 15.79 -6.05 -1.24
C SER A 147 16.49 -7.16 -2.05
N SER A 148 16.69 -8.32 -1.44
CA SER A 148 17.27 -9.51 -2.05
C SER A 148 16.35 -10.70 -1.79
N PRO A 149 15.22 -10.81 -2.52
CA PRO A 149 14.26 -11.88 -2.32
C PRO A 149 14.87 -13.24 -2.66
N ALA A 150 14.46 -14.27 -1.92
CA ALA A 150 14.89 -15.65 -2.14
C ALA A 150 13.74 -16.60 -1.80
N ALA A 151 13.69 -17.74 -2.50
CA ALA A 151 12.74 -18.80 -2.21
C ALA A 151 12.81 -19.19 -0.73
N LYS A 152 11.66 -19.21 -0.06
CA LYS A 152 11.58 -19.61 1.34
C LYS A 152 11.83 -21.12 1.46
N SER A 153 12.68 -21.53 2.40
CA SER A 153 12.83 -22.93 2.75
C SER A 153 11.70 -23.39 3.69
N GLY A 154 11.18 -24.59 3.47
CA GLY A 154 10.11 -25.17 4.29
C GLY A 154 8.72 -24.63 3.95
N THR A 155 7.89 -24.43 4.97
CA THR A 155 6.49 -24.00 4.80
C THR A 155 6.42 -22.54 4.35
N LEU A 156 5.73 -22.30 3.23
CA LEU A 156 5.44 -20.96 2.72
C LEU A 156 4.55 -20.17 3.68
N VAL A 157 4.59 -18.84 3.57
CA VAL A 157 3.75 -17.96 4.40
C VAL A 157 2.47 -17.63 3.64
N GLY A 158 1.33 -17.87 4.28
CA GLY A 158 0.02 -17.59 3.72
C GLY A 158 -0.22 -16.09 3.55
N THR A 159 -0.84 -15.71 2.45
CA THR A 159 -1.14 -14.31 2.09
C THR A 159 -2.33 -13.76 2.86
N GLN A 160 -3.06 -14.63 3.57
CA GLN A 160 -4.27 -14.36 4.35
C GLN A 160 -3.98 -14.20 5.87
N SER A 161 -2.70 -14.06 6.26
CA SER A 161 -2.29 -13.94 7.67
C SER A 161 -2.44 -12.53 8.26
N GLY A 162 -3.47 -11.78 7.85
CA GLY A 162 -3.80 -10.46 8.42
C GLY A 162 -2.97 -9.28 7.90
N TYR A 163 -2.40 -9.38 6.71
CA TYR A 163 -1.67 -8.27 6.08
C TYR A 163 -2.63 -7.14 5.67
N ALA A 164 -2.22 -5.89 5.92
CA ALA A 164 -2.95 -4.72 5.42
C ALA A 164 -2.93 -4.61 3.88
N SER A 165 -1.91 -5.20 3.24
CA SER A 165 -1.73 -5.33 1.79
C SER A 165 -0.63 -6.36 1.54
N VAL A 166 -0.73 -7.17 0.48
CA VAL A 166 0.31 -8.16 0.13
C VAL A 166 1.35 -7.64 -0.86
N GLY A 167 1.12 -6.45 -1.41
CA GLY A 167 2.09 -5.77 -2.27
C GLY A 167 1.73 -4.31 -2.52
N ILE A 168 2.50 -3.69 -3.39
CA ILE A 168 2.32 -2.31 -3.86
C ILE A 168 2.46 -2.26 -5.38
N THR A 169 1.53 -1.60 -6.05
CA THR A 169 1.60 -1.37 -7.50
C THR A 169 2.59 -0.25 -7.84
N VAL A 170 2.99 -0.18 -9.11
CA VAL A 170 3.86 0.88 -9.63
C VAL A 170 3.29 2.29 -9.46
N ASN A 171 1.98 2.46 -9.33
CA ASN A 171 1.32 3.73 -9.00
C ASN A 171 0.92 3.85 -7.52
N GLY A 172 1.52 3.05 -6.64
CA GLY A 172 1.40 3.20 -5.19
C GLY A 172 0.13 2.62 -4.57
N LEU A 173 -0.62 1.79 -5.27
CA LEU A 173 -1.87 1.20 -4.77
C LEU A 173 -1.63 -0.16 -4.12
N ALA A 174 -2.47 -0.50 -3.15
CA ALA A 174 -2.42 -1.77 -2.44
C ALA A 174 -2.77 -2.93 -3.37
N ILE A 175 -1.98 -4.01 -3.28
CA ILE A 175 -2.29 -5.31 -3.87
C ILE A 175 -2.86 -6.18 -2.76
N PHE A 176 -4.05 -6.72 -2.94
CA PHE A 176 -4.69 -7.66 -2.01
C PHE A 176 -4.53 -9.09 -2.50
N ASN A 177 -4.67 -10.05 -1.58
CA ASN A 177 -4.52 -11.48 -1.86
C ASN A 177 -5.73 -12.04 -2.63
N ASN A 178 -5.75 -13.35 -2.87
CA ASN A 178 -6.86 -14.02 -3.54
C ASN A 178 -8.09 -14.33 -2.67
N ALA A 179 -8.25 -13.66 -1.52
CA ALA A 179 -9.40 -13.86 -0.64
C ALA A 179 -10.32 -12.64 -0.61
N ALA A 180 -11.61 -12.91 -0.45
CA ALA A 180 -12.61 -11.91 -0.11
C ALA A 180 -12.71 -11.69 1.39
N ALA A 181 -13.47 -10.68 1.80
CA ALA A 181 -13.88 -10.53 3.18
C ALA A 181 -14.63 -11.80 3.71
N PRO A 182 -14.54 -12.13 5.01
CA PRO A 182 -15.20 -13.30 5.56
C PRO A 182 -16.72 -13.31 5.27
N GLY A 183 -17.19 -14.37 4.63
CA GLY A 183 -18.60 -14.54 4.24
C GLY A 183 -18.89 -14.23 2.77
N ASP A 184 -17.94 -13.65 2.03
CA ASP A 184 -18.06 -13.37 0.60
C ASP A 184 -17.15 -14.29 -0.25
N THR A 185 -17.33 -14.20 -1.58
CA THR A 185 -16.42 -14.81 -2.55
C THR A 185 -15.75 -13.71 -3.38
N LEU A 186 -14.52 -13.94 -3.83
CA LEU A 186 -13.81 -12.94 -4.61
C LEU A 186 -14.50 -12.67 -5.97
N ALA A 187 -15.17 -13.68 -6.55
CA ALA A 187 -16.03 -13.51 -7.71
C ALA A 187 -17.24 -12.57 -7.46
N THR A 188 -17.78 -12.54 -6.24
CA THR A 188 -18.83 -11.57 -5.85
C THR A 188 -18.23 -10.18 -5.70
N GLU A 189 -17.10 -10.05 -5.00
CA GLU A 189 -16.41 -8.76 -4.82
C GLU A 189 -16.00 -8.14 -6.16
N ALA A 190 -15.59 -8.95 -7.14
CA ALA A 190 -15.24 -8.49 -8.48
C ALA A 190 -16.36 -7.71 -9.19
N GLN A 191 -17.63 -7.94 -8.82
CA GLN A 191 -18.76 -7.18 -9.34
C GLN A 191 -18.79 -5.73 -8.85
N THR A 192 -17.99 -5.42 -7.82
CA THR A 192 -17.86 -4.09 -7.21
C THR A 192 -16.63 -3.33 -7.67
N PHE A 193 -15.79 -3.93 -8.51
CA PHE A 193 -14.65 -3.23 -9.07
C PHE A 193 -15.08 -2.06 -9.95
N ASP A 194 -14.34 -0.96 -9.86
CA ASP A 194 -14.49 0.13 -10.79
C ASP A 194 -13.91 -0.20 -12.18
N THR A 195 -13.96 0.76 -13.09
CA THR A 195 -13.49 0.60 -14.48
C THR A 195 -12.01 0.18 -14.59
N PHE A 196 -11.22 0.31 -13.52
CA PHE A 196 -9.81 -0.05 -13.49
C PHE A 196 -9.51 -1.27 -12.62
N ASN A 197 -10.53 -2.08 -12.33
CA ASN A 197 -10.44 -3.32 -11.54
C ASN A 197 -9.99 -3.10 -10.09
N GLY A 198 -10.29 -1.95 -9.49
CA GLY A 198 -10.03 -1.69 -8.08
C GLY A 198 -11.28 -1.28 -7.31
N HIS A 199 -11.24 -1.42 -6.00
CA HIS A 199 -12.30 -0.95 -5.10
C HIS A 199 -11.75 -0.70 -3.68
N PRO A 200 -12.43 0.11 -2.85
CA PRO A 200 -12.08 0.27 -1.46
C PRO A 200 -12.80 -0.72 -0.54
N GLN A 201 -12.10 -1.16 0.51
CA GLN A 201 -12.75 -1.77 1.68
C GLN A 201 -13.24 -0.68 2.66
N SER A 202 -13.87 -1.09 3.77
CA SER A 202 -14.61 -0.18 4.67
C SER A 202 -13.74 0.89 5.35
N SER A 203 -12.44 0.65 5.54
CA SER A 203 -11.51 1.69 6.02
C SER A 203 -10.96 2.60 4.91
N GLY A 204 -11.40 2.39 3.66
CA GLY A 204 -11.09 3.20 2.48
C GLY A 204 -9.78 2.88 1.77
N VAL A 205 -9.11 1.79 2.12
CA VAL A 205 -7.96 1.27 1.36
C VAL A 205 -8.47 0.81 0.00
N TYR A 206 -8.21 1.60 -1.04
CA TYR A 206 -8.38 1.19 -2.44
C TYR A 206 -7.33 0.14 -2.81
N HIS A 207 -7.75 -0.96 -3.41
CA HIS A 207 -6.85 -2.06 -3.70
C HIS A 207 -7.27 -2.84 -4.94
N HIS A 208 -6.34 -3.67 -5.40
CA HIS A 208 -6.51 -4.58 -6.52
C HIS A 208 -6.27 -6.02 -6.07
N HIS A 209 -7.25 -6.89 -6.32
CA HIS A 209 -7.04 -8.35 -6.31
C HIS A 209 -6.64 -8.86 -7.70
N SER A 210 -7.03 -8.13 -8.74
CA SER A 210 -6.90 -8.46 -10.16
C SER A 210 -6.03 -7.43 -10.88
N GLN A 211 -5.80 -7.58 -12.18
CA GLN A 211 -4.92 -6.64 -12.91
C GLN A 211 -5.48 -5.20 -12.91
N PRO A 212 -4.68 -4.18 -12.52
CA PRO A 212 -5.08 -2.78 -12.65
C PRO A 212 -5.07 -2.36 -14.12
N LEU A 213 -6.23 -2.05 -14.71
CA LEU A 213 -6.35 -1.81 -16.16
C LEU A 213 -5.69 -0.51 -16.64
N ASN A 214 -5.39 0.41 -15.71
CA ASN A 214 -4.59 1.61 -15.99
C ASN A 214 -3.08 1.34 -16.02
N ILE A 215 -2.64 0.16 -15.57
CA ILE A 215 -1.24 -0.26 -15.61
C ILE A 215 -1.03 -1.28 -16.73
N THR A 216 -1.79 -2.36 -16.73
CA THR A 216 -1.64 -3.51 -17.64
C THR A 216 -2.99 -3.94 -18.20
N ASN A 217 -3.01 -4.51 -19.41
CA ASN A 217 -4.19 -5.14 -19.95
C ASN A 217 -3.77 -6.34 -20.79
N ASN A 218 -3.64 -7.50 -20.14
CA ASN A 218 -3.21 -8.75 -20.77
C ASN A 218 -1.87 -8.60 -21.53
N ASP A 219 -0.96 -7.80 -20.99
CA ASP A 219 0.39 -7.55 -21.52
C ASP A 219 1.46 -7.97 -20.48
N SER A 220 2.74 -7.64 -20.70
CA SER A 220 3.85 -8.01 -19.80
C SER A 220 4.32 -6.87 -18.89
N LYS A 221 3.51 -5.84 -18.68
CA LYS A 221 3.95 -4.69 -17.86
C LYS A 221 4.13 -5.08 -16.40
N LEU A 222 5.10 -4.42 -15.76
CA LEU A 222 5.27 -4.48 -14.31
C LEU A 222 4.04 -3.86 -13.63
N ILE A 223 3.30 -4.68 -12.90
CA ILE A 223 2.17 -4.23 -12.06
C ILE A 223 2.70 -3.64 -10.77
N GLY A 224 3.69 -4.27 -10.16
CA GLY A 224 4.19 -3.90 -8.84
C GLY A 224 5.15 -4.92 -8.25
N MET A 225 5.19 -4.97 -6.92
CA MET A 225 6.04 -5.87 -6.15
C MET A 225 5.28 -6.34 -4.91
N LEU A 226 5.43 -7.61 -4.58
CA LEU A 226 4.89 -8.17 -3.34
C LEU A 226 5.82 -7.95 -2.15
N ILE A 227 5.28 -8.06 -0.95
CA ILE A 227 6.06 -7.83 0.28
C ILE A 227 7.15 -8.89 0.52
N ASP A 228 7.19 -9.98 -0.23
CA ASP A 228 8.31 -10.94 -0.23
C ASP A 228 9.47 -10.56 -1.17
N GLY A 229 9.33 -9.43 -1.88
CA GLY A 229 10.36 -8.81 -2.69
C GLY A 229 10.37 -9.22 -4.16
N PHE A 230 9.48 -10.11 -4.59
CA PHE A 230 9.39 -10.47 -6.01
C PHE A 230 8.44 -9.56 -6.80
N PRO A 231 8.76 -9.27 -8.07
CA PRO A 231 7.90 -8.44 -8.93
C PRO A 231 6.64 -9.19 -9.37
N VAL A 232 5.62 -8.42 -9.72
CA VAL A 232 4.33 -8.89 -10.27
C VAL A 232 4.14 -8.28 -11.65
N TYR A 233 3.83 -9.09 -12.64
CA TYR A 233 3.60 -8.67 -14.03
C TYR A 233 2.16 -8.96 -14.48
N GLY A 234 1.80 -8.40 -15.63
CA GLY A 234 0.56 -8.70 -16.35
C GLY A 234 0.45 -10.15 -16.79
N LEU A 235 -0.46 -10.45 -17.72
CA LEU A 235 -0.73 -11.82 -18.15
C LEU A 235 0.47 -12.49 -18.84
N ASN A 236 1.32 -11.71 -19.52
CA ASN A 236 2.40 -12.24 -20.35
C ASN A 236 3.78 -12.00 -19.70
N CYS A 237 4.78 -12.80 -20.06
CA CYS A 237 6.14 -12.70 -19.52
C CYS A 237 7.02 -11.66 -20.21
N ASP A 238 6.94 -11.55 -21.54
CA ASP A 238 7.72 -10.58 -22.33
C ASP A 238 6.82 -9.79 -23.29
N ASN A 239 7.17 -8.52 -23.52
CA ASN A 239 6.53 -7.61 -24.48
C ASN A 239 7.63 -6.97 -25.32
N ALA A 240 8.06 -7.77 -26.30
CA ALA A 240 8.72 -7.38 -27.54
C ALA A 240 10.25 -7.19 -27.54
N THR A 241 10.99 -8.30 -27.34
CA THR A 241 12.17 -8.55 -28.17
C THR A 241 11.82 -9.55 -29.28
N ALA A 242 12.08 -9.18 -30.54
CA ALA A 242 11.55 -9.83 -31.75
C ALA A 242 12.08 -11.25 -32.05
N ALA A 243 12.65 -11.96 -31.08
CA ALA A 243 13.28 -13.25 -31.32
C ALA A 243 13.22 -14.18 -30.11
N THR A 244 12.02 -14.57 -29.67
CA THR A 244 11.70 -15.92 -29.17
C THR A 244 10.21 -16.00 -29.02
N GLY A 245 9.58 -17.12 -29.40
CA GLY A 245 8.15 -17.29 -29.21
C GLY A 245 7.80 -17.53 -27.75
N ASP A 246 7.99 -16.52 -26.87
CA ASP A 246 7.75 -16.44 -25.40
C ASP A 246 6.83 -15.26 -25.00
N ASP A 247 6.17 -14.66 -25.99
CA ASP A 247 5.16 -13.61 -25.80
C ASP A 247 3.81 -14.15 -25.29
N GLY A 248 3.79 -15.42 -24.86
CA GLY A 248 2.59 -16.14 -24.46
C GLY A 248 2.28 -15.96 -22.97
N ALA A 249 1.03 -16.25 -22.60
CA ALA A 249 0.72 -16.50 -21.20
C ALA A 249 1.60 -17.66 -20.69
N PRO A 250 2.16 -17.56 -19.47
CA PRO A 250 2.93 -18.64 -18.84
C PRO A 250 2.32 -20.03 -19.08
N GLY A 251 3.14 -20.99 -19.52
CA GLY A 251 2.69 -22.35 -19.86
C GLY A 251 2.30 -22.55 -21.33
N THR A 252 2.20 -21.48 -22.13
CA THR A 252 2.25 -21.57 -23.60
C THR A 252 3.70 -21.65 -24.07
N VAL A 253 4.56 -20.92 -23.38
CA VAL A 253 6.00 -20.84 -23.57
C VAL A 253 6.62 -20.64 -22.18
N GLY A 254 7.78 -21.24 -21.93
CA GLY A 254 8.41 -21.22 -20.62
C GLY A 254 7.73 -22.15 -19.61
N PRO A 255 8.22 -22.17 -18.35
CA PRO A 255 7.64 -23.01 -17.30
C PRO A 255 6.22 -22.55 -16.97
N ALA A 256 5.33 -23.51 -16.72
CA ALA A 256 4.00 -23.23 -16.19
C ALA A 256 4.10 -22.48 -14.86
N LEU A 257 3.07 -21.68 -14.56
CA LEU A 257 2.96 -21.05 -13.24
C LEU A 257 2.81 -22.12 -12.16
N ASP A 258 3.38 -21.84 -11.00
CA ASP A 258 3.04 -22.53 -9.78
C ASP A 258 1.65 -22.14 -9.27
N SER A 259 1.22 -22.78 -8.19
CA SER A 259 -0.10 -22.54 -7.58
C SER A 259 -0.29 -21.14 -6.98
N ASN A 260 0.78 -20.33 -6.90
CA ASN A 260 0.75 -18.97 -6.39
C ASN A 260 0.87 -17.93 -7.51
N HIS A 261 0.77 -18.38 -8.77
CA HIS A 261 0.84 -17.57 -10.00
C HIS A 261 2.24 -17.10 -10.37
N GLY A 262 3.28 -17.75 -9.85
CA GLY A 262 4.65 -17.37 -10.18
C GLY A 262 5.46 -18.45 -10.86
N HIS A 263 6.56 -18.04 -11.47
CA HIS A 263 7.57 -18.92 -12.05
C HIS A 263 8.91 -18.18 -12.15
N THR A 264 9.97 -18.89 -12.54
CA THR A 264 11.28 -18.28 -12.80
C THR A 264 11.53 -18.25 -14.30
N ALA A 265 11.62 -17.04 -14.87
CA ALA A 265 11.96 -16.80 -16.27
C ALA A 265 12.61 -15.43 -16.43
N ASN A 266 13.19 -15.20 -17.61
CA ASN A 266 13.74 -13.90 -18.01
C ASN A 266 12.60 -12.90 -18.24
N THR A 267 12.84 -11.64 -17.90
CA THR A 267 11.92 -10.53 -18.20
C THR A 267 12.71 -9.35 -18.73
N VAL A 268 12.02 -8.35 -19.30
CA VAL A 268 12.65 -7.10 -19.76
C VAL A 268 13.48 -6.43 -18.65
N LEU A 269 12.97 -6.46 -17.40
CA LEU A 269 13.64 -5.83 -16.26
C LEU A 269 14.70 -6.74 -15.60
N PHE A 270 14.58 -8.06 -15.79
CA PHE A 270 15.47 -9.07 -15.21
C PHE A 270 15.93 -10.05 -16.30
N PRO A 271 16.86 -9.64 -17.17
CA PRO A 271 17.30 -10.45 -18.32
C PRO A 271 18.11 -11.69 -17.93
N SER A 272 18.54 -11.81 -16.67
CA SER A 272 19.16 -13.03 -16.13
C SER A 272 18.16 -14.01 -15.52
N GLY A 273 16.87 -13.65 -15.51
CA GLY A 273 15.82 -14.40 -14.86
C GLY A 273 15.64 -14.07 -13.38
N ILE A 274 14.38 -14.08 -12.93
CA ILE A 274 13.99 -13.96 -11.53
C ILE A 274 12.69 -14.72 -11.33
N TYR A 275 12.42 -15.22 -10.11
CA TYR A 275 11.06 -15.62 -9.77
C TYR A 275 10.15 -14.38 -9.78
N HIS A 276 8.97 -14.49 -10.37
CA HIS A 276 8.00 -13.39 -10.43
C HIS A 276 6.59 -13.93 -10.56
N TYR A 277 5.62 -13.11 -10.17
CA TYR A 277 4.20 -13.43 -10.21
C TYR A 277 3.53 -12.84 -11.45
N HIS A 278 2.40 -13.43 -11.82
CA HIS A 278 1.56 -13.00 -12.92
C HIS A 278 0.11 -12.82 -12.49
N PHE A 279 -0.56 -11.92 -13.19
CA PHE A 279 -2.01 -11.97 -13.30
C PHE A 279 -2.43 -13.29 -13.97
N ALA A 280 -3.08 -14.19 -13.21
CA ALA A 280 -3.40 -15.53 -13.68
C ALA A 280 -4.72 -16.05 -13.12
N SER A 281 -5.28 -17.07 -13.79
CA SER A 281 -6.52 -17.73 -13.36
C SER A 281 -6.35 -18.40 -12.00
N ASP A 282 -7.24 -18.08 -11.07
CA ASP A 282 -7.28 -18.66 -9.74
C ASP A 282 -8.59 -19.43 -9.55
N ALA A 283 -8.47 -20.76 -9.51
CA ALA A 283 -9.63 -21.64 -9.34
C ALA A 283 -10.30 -21.50 -7.96
N THR A 284 -9.57 -21.06 -6.94
CA THR A 284 -10.11 -20.85 -5.58
C THR A 284 -10.89 -19.55 -5.48
N ALA A 285 -10.48 -18.52 -6.24
CA ALA A 285 -11.16 -17.24 -6.31
C ALA A 285 -12.29 -17.20 -7.35
N GLY A 286 -12.23 -18.05 -8.38
CA GLY A 286 -13.14 -18.04 -9.52
C GLY A 286 -12.93 -16.87 -10.51
N ILE A 287 -11.84 -16.11 -10.34
CA ILE A 287 -11.42 -15.02 -11.21
C ILE A 287 -9.89 -15.08 -11.39
N ASN A 288 -9.34 -14.25 -12.28
CA ASN A 288 -7.91 -14.05 -12.30
C ASN A 288 -7.44 -13.10 -11.18
N THR A 289 -6.36 -13.44 -10.49
CA THR A 289 -5.78 -12.64 -9.40
C THR A 289 -4.27 -12.45 -9.57
N LEU A 290 -3.70 -11.54 -8.78
CA LEU A 290 -2.27 -11.16 -8.85
C LEU A 290 -1.33 -12.09 -8.07
N ILE A 291 -1.90 -12.96 -7.24
CA ILE A 291 -1.18 -13.83 -6.31
C ILE A 291 -2.12 -14.91 -5.82
N GLY A 292 -1.64 -16.14 -5.64
CA GLY A 292 -2.40 -17.19 -4.97
C GLY A 292 -2.31 -17.11 -3.43
N SER A 293 -2.36 -18.29 -2.79
CA SER A 293 -2.50 -18.38 -1.33
C SER A 293 -1.22 -18.15 -0.53
N ASN A 294 -0.04 -18.22 -1.14
CA ASN A 294 1.23 -18.12 -0.41
C ASN A 294 2.27 -17.27 -1.13
N PHE A 295 3.12 -16.61 -0.34
CA PHE A 295 4.35 -16.00 -0.83
C PHE A 295 5.40 -17.07 -1.14
N HIS A 296 6.13 -16.89 -2.24
CA HIS A 296 7.30 -17.66 -2.62
C HIS A 296 8.49 -17.36 -1.71
N GLY A 297 8.68 -16.09 -1.36
CA GLY A 297 9.74 -15.63 -0.47
C GLY A 297 9.32 -15.56 1.00
N THR A 298 10.20 -14.99 1.83
CA THR A 298 9.82 -14.57 3.18
C THR A 298 9.26 -13.15 3.09
N PRO A 299 7.96 -12.94 3.41
CA PRO A 299 7.38 -11.61 3.37
C PRO A 299 8.05 -10.71 4.42
N GLY A 300 8.26 -9.45 4.04
CA GLY A 300 8.55 -8.37 4.95
C GLY A 300 7.29 -7.92 5.69
N THR A 301 7.19 -6.62 5.97
CA THR A 301 6.09 -6.06 6.77
C THR A 301 5.33 -4.99 6.03
N VAL A 302 4.07 -4.83 6.41
CA VAL A 302 3.21 -3.73 5.99
C VAL A 302 2.46 -3.21 7.21
N SER A 303 2.35 -1.89 7.34
CA SER A 303 1.48 -1.22 8.31
C SER A 303 0.65 -0.16 7.61
N ASN A 304 -0.50 0.18 8.19
CA ASN A 304 -1.36 1.29 7.77
C ASN A 304 -1.80 2.09 9.00
#